data_AF-A0A972VD55-F1
#
_entry.id   AF-A0A972VD55-F1
#
_cell.length_a   1.000
_cell.length_b   1.000
_cell.length_c   1.000
_cell.angle_alpha   90.00
_cell.angle_beta   90.00
_cell.angle_gamma   90.00
#
_symmetry.space_group_name_H-M   'P 1'
#
loop_
_entity.id
_entity.type
_entity.pdbx_description
1 polymer ?
#
loop_
_entity_poly.entity_id
_entity_poly.type
_entity_poly.pdbx_seq_one_letter_code
_entity_poly.pdbx_strand_id
1 'polypeptide(L)' 'LSPVLKVLQDYMISMRKDLEWGYLVPDMVTGILNEHPRHAIGRRAGEDRDKFAEFYEEMIKDV' A
#
# COMPACT_ATOMS: atom_id res chain seq x y z
N LEU A 1 -4.06 26.59 -1.09
CA LEU A 1 -3.59 25.23 -0.76
C LEU A 1 -3.36 25.02 0.74
N SER A 2 -2.82 26.02 1.47
CA SER A 2 -2.49 25.93 2.90
C SER A 2 -3.57 25.34 3.82
N PRO A 3 -4.88 25.66 3.68
CA PRO A 3 -5.92 25.03 4.51
C PRO A 3 -6.00 23.51 4.34
N VAL A 4 -5.80 23.00 3.13
CA VAL A 4 -5.82 21.55 2.85
C VAL A 4 -4.59 20.88 3.47
N LEU A 5 -3.41 21.48 3.31
CA LEU A 5 -2.18 20.94 3.91
C LEU A 5 -2.25 20.92 5.43
N LYS A 6 -2.91 21.92 6.05
CA LYS A 6 -3.19 21.95 7.48
C LYS A 6 -4.03 20.74 7.91
N VAL A 7 -5.08 20.38 7.15
CA VAL A 7 -5.86 19.16 7.42
C VAL A 7 -5.02 17.89 7.29
N LEU A 8 -4.17 17.80 6.26
CA LEU A 8 -3.26 16.66 6.10
C LEU A 8 -2.31 16.54 7.30
N GLN A 9 -1.72 17.66 7.72
CA GLN A 9 -0.80 17.73 8.86
C GLN A 9 -1.47 17.33 10.17
N ASP A 10 -2.64 17.91 10.46
CA ASP A 10 -3.27 17.82 11.77
C ASP A 10 -4.05 16.51 11.95
N TYR A 11 -4.58 15.92 10.86
CA TYR A 11 -5.42 14.72 10.94
C TYR A 11 -4.83 13.51 10.23
N MET A 12 -4.39 13.67 8.98
CA MET A 12 -4.06 12.51 8.12
C MET A 12 -2.79 11.79 8.59
N ILE A 13 -1.78 12.51 9.09
CA ILE A 13 -0.57 11.89 9.63
C ILE A 13 -0.88 11.00 10.83
N SER A 14 -1.72 11.46 11.76
CA SER A 14 -2.10 10.66 12.94
C SER A 14 -2.93 9.44 12.54
N MET A 15 -3.82 9.60 11.56
CA MET A 15 -4.68 8.53 11.07
C MET A 15 -3.91 7.32 10.52
N ARG A 16 -2.66 7.50 10.05
CA ARG A 16 -1.80 6.37 9.61
C ARG A 16 -1.50 5.34 10.70
N LYS A 17 -1.69 5.70 11.98
CA LYS A 17 -1.47 4.77 13.10
C LYS A 17 -2.56 3.71 13.18
N ASP A 18 -3.78 4.06 12.77
CA ASP A 18 -4.97 3.25 12.94
C ASP A 18 -5.52 2.73 11.60
N LEU A 19 -5.28 3.46 10.51
CA LEU A 19 -5.76 3.14 9.17
C LEU A 19 -4.60 3.10 8.18
N GLU A 20 -4.59 2.06 7.35
CA GLU A 20 -3.69 1.94 6.23
C GLU A 20 -4.18 2.84 5.09
N TRP A 21 -3.41 3.88 4.78
CA TRP A 21 -3.69 4.78 3.67
C TRP A 21 -2.40 5.34 3.08
N GLY A 22 -2.46 5.70 1.80
CA GLY A 22 -1.32 6.22 1.05
C GLY A 22 -0.61 5.12 0.27
N TYR A 23 0.64 5.37 -0.08
CA TYR A 23 1.45 4.47 -0.88
C TYR A 23 2.10 3.40 -0.02
N LEU A 24 1.75 2.13 -0.24
CA LEU A 24 2.29 0.98 0.49
C LEU A 24 3.24 0.15 -0.38
N VAL A 25 4.07 -0.68 0.26
CA VAL A 25 5.02 -1.54 -0.44
C VAL A 25 4.33 -2.52 -1.41
N PRO A 26 3.17 -3.14 -1.10
CA PRO A 26 2.46 -3.95 -2.07
C PRO A 26 1.96 -3.16 -3.29
N ASP A 27 1.55 -1.90 -3.11
CA ASP A 27 1.15 -1.03 -4.23
C ASP A 27 2.34 -0.74 -5.15
N MET A 28 3.52 -0.50 -4.56
CA MET A 28 4.78 -0.39 -5.31
C MET A 28 5.03 -1.63 -6.16
N VAL A 29 4.93 -2.83 -5.57
CA VAL A 29 5.16 -4.10 -6.27
C VAL A 29 4.24 -4.25 -7.46
N THR A 30 2.93 -4.06 -7.28
CA THR A 30 2.00 -4.12 -8.43
C THR A 30 2.29 -3.03 -9.46
N GLY A 31 2.66 -1.83 -9.02
CA GLY A 31 2.95 -0.71 -9.91
C GLY A 31 4.17 -0.94 -10.80
N ILE A 32 5.28 -1.44 -10.27
CA ILE A 32 6.50 -1.71 -11.06
C ILE A 32 6.32 -2.88 -12.04
N LEU A 33 5.38 -3.79 -11.75
CA LEU A 33 5.04 -4.93 -12.60
C LEU A 33 3.93 -4.62 -13.61
N ASN A 34 3.41 -3.38 -13.64
CA ASN A 34 2.22 -2.99 -14.43
C ASN A 34 0.97 -3.85 -14.14
N GLU A 35 0.86 -4.34 -12.91
CA GLU A 35 -0.24 -5.18 -12.44
C GLU A 35 -1.35 -4.37 -11.79
N HIS A 36 -2.58 -4.89 -11.86
CA HIS A 36 -3.71 -4.21 -11.22
C HIS A 36 -3.53 -4.23 -9.68
N PRO A 37 -3.79 -3.11 -8.96
CA PRO A 37 -3.60 -3.02 -7.50
C PRO A 37 -4.50 -3.96 -6.68
N ARG A 38 -5.34 -4.77 -7.31
CA ARG A 38 -6.20 -5.76 -6.64
C ARG A 38 -5.35 -6.79 -5.88
N HIS A 39 -4.17 -7.12 -6.41
CA HIS A 39 -3.26 -8.08 -5.79
C HIS A 39 -2.64 -7.48 -4.52
N ALA A 40 -2.24 -6.20 -4.58
CA ALA A 40 -1.76 -5.45 -3.42
C ALA A 40 -2.82 -5.33 -2.32
N ILE A 41 -4.06 -4.96 -2.69
CA ILE A 41 -5.19 -4.87 -1.76
C ILE A 41 -5.50 -6.24 -1.14
N GLY A 42 -5.49 -7.30 -1.93
CA GLY A 42 -5.67 -8.67 -1.44
C GLY A 42 -4.59 -9.09 -0.44
N ARG A 43 -3.32 -8.77 -0.73
CA ARG A 43 -2.20 -9.03 0.18
C ARG A 43 -2.36 -8.29 1.51
N ARG A 44 -2.80 -7.02 1.50
CA ARG A 44 -3.03 -6.24 2.73
C ARG A 44 -4.16 -6.80 3.62
N ALA A 45 -5.15 -7.46 3.02
CA ALA A 45 -6.26 -8.07 3.77
C ALA A 45 -5.90 -9.40 4.47
N GLY A 46 -4.73 -9.99 4.18
CA GLY A 46 -4.30 -11.28 4.70
C GLY A 46 -3.36 -11.20 5.91
N GLU A 47 -3.07 -12.37 6.49
CA GLU A 47 -2.13 -12.50 7.62
C GLU A 47 -0.69 -12.17 7.22
N ASP A 48 -0.33 -12.44 5.97
CA ASP A 48 1.00 -12.22 5.42
C ASP A 48 1.20 -10.81 4.84
N ARG A 49 0.40 -9.83 5.26
CA ARG A 49 0.37 -8.46 4.70
C ARG A 49 1.72 -7.76 4.63
N ASP A 50 2.67 -8.11 5.52
CA ASP A 50 3.99 -7.47 5.63
C ASP A 50 5.14 -8.32 5.04
N LYS A 51 4.84 -9.50 4.48
CA LYS A 51 5.79 -10.37 3.77
C LYS A 51 6.00 -9.89 2.33
N PHE A 52 6.64 -8.73 2.19
CA PHE A 52 6.76 -8.03 0.90
C PHE A 52 7.66 -8.73 -0.10
N ALA A 53 8.72 -9.37 0.35
CA ALA A 53 9.65 -10.08 -0.53
C ALA A 53 8.95 -11.30 -1.15
N GLU A 54 8.23 -12.05 -0.33
CA GLU A 54 7.42 -13.20 -0.75
C GLU A 54 6.31 -12.76 -1.70
N PHE A 55 5.65 -11.63 -1.42
CA PHE A 55 4.65 -11.07 -2.34
C PHE A 55 5.25 -10.75 -3.71
N TYR A 56 6.44 -10.14 -3.75
CA TYR A 56 7.13 -9.88 -5.00
C TYR A 56 7.48 -11.17 -5.74
N GLU A 57 8.02 -12.18 -5.04
CA GLU A 57 8.33 -13.49 -5.61
C GLU A 57 7.10 -14.22 -6.16
N GLU A 58 5.93 -14.10 -5.52
CA GLU A 58 4.66 -14.61 -6.02
C GLU A 58 4.25 -13.88 -7.31
N MET A 59 4.25 -12.55 -7.28
CA MET A 59 3.80 -11.74 -8.42
C MET A 59 4.64 -11.94 -9.69
N ILE A 60 5.94 -12.21 -9.58
CA ILE A 60 6.79 -12.48 -10.76
C ILE A 60 6.72 -13.92 -11.27
N LYS A 61 6.17 -14.86 -10.49
CA LYS A 61 5.96 -16.26 -10.93
C LYS A 61 4.66 -16.42 -11.72
N ASP A 62 3.69 -15.55 -11.46
CA ASP A 62 2.38 -15.53 -12.11
C ASP A 62 2.38 -14.79 -13.47
N VAL A 63 3.49 -14.12 -13.80
CA VAL A 63 3.77 -13.48 -15.11
C VAL A 63 4.48 -14.47 -16.04
#